data_AF-A0A4Z0EBU0-F1
#
_entry.id   AF-A0A4Z0EBU0-F1
#
_cell.length_a   1.000
_cell.length_b   1.000
_cell.length_c   1.000
_cell.angle_alpha   90.00
_cell.angle_beta   90.00
_cell.angle_gamma   90.00
#
_symmetry.space_group_name_H-M   'P 1'
#
loop_
_entity.id
_entity.type
_entity.pdbx_description
1 polymer ?
#
loop_
_entity_poly.entity_id
_entity_poly.type
_entity_poly.pdbx_seq_one_letter_code
_entity_poly.pdbx_strand_id
1 'polypeptide(L)'
;MPSYPIRPTFPIDVRSPTGTAKIGRQGTAVTVDVSGDQIVNALPPTSGQFFGALEAAFPGSTATVQASVPADVTSAIHRAYQTTAFVTPGCALLVFVQATLNLSDAQVSSLLAAAALQPK
;
A
#
# COMPACT_ATOMS: atom_id res chain seq x y z
N MET A 1 14.43 48.57 -23.96
CA MET A 1 13.64 47.52 -23.28
C MET A 1 13.88 46.20 -24.01
N PRO A 2 14.31 45.12 -23.34
CA PRO A 2 14.64 43.85 -23.98
C PRO A 2 13.38 43.01 -24.23
N SER A 3 13.28 42.36 -25.39
CA SER A 3 12.23 41.37 -25.66
C SER A 3 12.75 39.99 -25.26
N TYR A 4 11.98 39.26 -24.46
CA TYR A 4 12.24 37.85 -24.18
C TYR A 4 11.30 37.01 -25.04
N PRO A 5 11.79 36.04 -25.83
CA PRO A 5 10.92 35.15 -26.58
C PRO A 5 10.16 34.24 -25.62
N ILE A 6 8.83 34.22 -25.76
CA ILE A 6 7.92 33.31 -25.08
C ILE A 6 8.35 31.88 -25.44
N ARG A 7 8.87 31.13 -24.46
CA ARG A 7 9.10 29.69 -24.62
C ARG A 7 7.73 29.02 -24.77
N PRO A 8 7.49 28.18 -25.79
CA PRO A 8 6.28 27.39 -25.86
C PRO A 8 6.30 26.41 -24.69
N THR A 9 5.37 26.58 -23.75
CA THR A 9 5.12 25.62 -22.68
C THR A 9 4.55 24.38 -23.33
N PHE A 10 5.38 23.36 -23.57
CA PHE A 10 4.88 22.04 -23.92
C PHE A 10 3.99 21.55 -22.76
N PRO A 11 2.74 21.16 -23.00
CA PRO A 11 1.95 20.49 -21.98
C PRO A 11 2.64 19.16 -21.68
N ILE A 12 3.21 19.04 -20.48
CA ILE A 12 3.64 17.74 -19.97
C ILE A 12 2.34 16.97 -19.74
N ASP A 13 2.00 16.07 -20.67
CA ASP A 13 0.89 15.12 -20.52
C ASP A 13 1.29 14.11 -19.43
N VAL A 14 1.10 14.52 -18.17
CA VAL A 14 1.24 13.62 -17.02
C VAL A 14 0.03 12.72 -17.03
N ARG A 15 0.07 11.66 -17.84
CA ARG A 15 -0.87 10.54 -17.73
C ARG A 15 -0.64 9.88 -16.38
N SER A 16 -1.25 10.43 -15.34
CA SER A 16 -1.32 9.83 -14.03
C SER A 16 -2.16 8.56 -14.17
N PRO A 17 -1.70 7.41 -13.66
CA PRO A 17 -2.61 6.30 -13.40
C PRO A 17 -3.72 6.87 -12.51
N THR A 18 -4.96 6.60 -12.90
CA THR A 18 -6.20 7.15 -12.33
C THR A 18 -6.14 7.23 -10.81
N GLY A 19 -6.02 8.45 -10.29
CA GLY A 19 -6.05 8.76 -8.87
C GLY A 19 -6.18 10.27 -8.67
N THR A 20 -7.11 10.70 -7.83
CA THR A 20 -7.27 12.11 -7.46
C THR A 20 -6.31 12.44 -6.34
N ALA A 21 -5.10 12.90 -6.66
CA ALA A 21 -4.20 13.50 -5.68
C ALA A 21 -4.62 14.96 -5.45
N LYS A 22 -4.97 15.32 -4.21
CA LYS A 22 -5.17 16.72 -3.84
C LYS A 22 -3.80 17.31 -3.53
N ILE A 23 -3.36 18.24 -4.35
CA ILE A 23 -2.10 18.95 -4.15
C ILE A 23 -2.40 20.22 -3.35
N GLY A 24 -1.98 20.24 -2.09
CA GLY A 24 -1.98 21.42 -1.24
C GLY A 24 -0.62 22.12 -1.28
N ARG A 25 -0.62 23.45 -1.16
CA ARG A 25 0.61 24.21 -0.93
C ARG A 25 0.45 24.97 0.38
N GLN A 26 1.22 24.61 1.40
CA GLN A 26 1.37 25.41 2.63
C GLN A 26 2.74 26.10 2.59
N GLY A 27 2.76 27.35 2.17
CA GLY A 27 4.01 28.10 2.02
C GLY A 27 4.94 27.50 0.96
N THR A 28 6.17 27.16 1.34
CA THR A 28 7.15 26.47 0.48
C THR A 28 6.98 24.94 0.44
N ALA A 29 6.13 24.38 1.31
CA ALA A 29 5.87 22.94 1.33
C ALA A 29 4.73 22.57 0.36
N VAL A 30 5.00 21.56 -0.47
CA VAL A 30 4.00 20.90 -1.31
C VAL A 30 3.52 19.67 -0.55
N THR A 31 2.24 19.64 -0.20
CA THR A 31 1.60 18.46 0.38
C THR A 31 0.85 17.73 -0.71
N VAL A 32 1.18 16.46 -0.91
CA VAL A 32 0.45 15.57 -1.81
C VAL A 32 -0.44 14.69 -0.94
N ASP A 33 -1.73 15.01 -0.90
CA ASP A 33 -2.74 14.19 -0.23
C ASP A 33 -3.23 13.16 -1.25
N VAL A 34 -2.68 11.94 -1.17
CA VAL A 34 -3.05 10.82 -2.01
C VAL A 34 -3.99 9.92 -1.22
N SER A 35 -5.20 9.71 -1.73
CA SER A 35 -6.14 8.78 -1.11
C SER A 35 -5.58 7.36 -1.14
N GLY A 36 -5.19 6.83 0.02
CA GLY A 36 -4.52 5.53 0.16
C GLY A 36 -5.25 4.36 -0.50
N ASP A 37 -6.59 4.36 -0.47
CA ASP A 37 -7.42 3.33 -1.11
C ASP A 37 -7.24 3.28 -2.65
N GLN A 38 -6.94 4.41 -3.30
CA GLN A 38 -6.65 4.44 -4.73
C GLN A 38 -5.25 3.94 -5.04
N ILE A 39 -4.27 4.18 -4.16
CA ILE A 39 -2.90 3.69 -4.32
C ILE A 39 -2.88 2.17 -4.18
N VAL A 40 -3.54 1.63 -3.16
CA VAL A 40 -3.58 0.18 -2.90
C VAL A 40 -4.26 -0.57 -4.04
N ASN A 41 -5.27 0.02 -4.68
CA ASN A 41 -5.93 -0.59 -5.84
C ASN A 41 -5.15 -0.40 -7.15
N ALA A 42 -4.40 0.70 -7.33
CA ALA A 42 -3.61 0.95 -8.54
C ALA A 42 -2.22 0.28 -8.51
N LEU A 43 -1.64 0.15 -7.32
CA LEU A 43 -0.30 -0.37 -7.02
C LEU A 43 -0.37 -1.15 -5.69
N PRO A 44 -0.88 -2.39 -5.70
CA PRO A 44 -0.98 -3.17 -4.48
C PRO A 44 0.41 -3.43 -3.90
N PRO A 45 0.58 -3.30 -2.56
CA PRO A 45 1.85 -3.59 -1.91
C PRO A 45 2.21 -5.07 -2.09
N THR A 46 3.50 -5.35 -2.18
CA THR A 46 3.99 -6.73 -2.16
C THR A 46 3.83 -7.36 -0.78
N SER A 47 3.85 -8.69 -0.69
CA SER A 47 3.82 -9.38 0.60
C SER A 47 4.97 -8.97 1.52
N GLY A 48 6.18 -8.76 0.98
CA GLY A 48 7.33 -8.25 1.74
C GLY A 48 7.09 -6.86 2.33
N GLN A 49 6.56 -5.93 1.53
CA GLN A 49 6.20 -4.59 2.00
C GLN A 49 5.09 -4.63 3.07
N PHE A 50 4.10 -5.51 2.89
CA PHE A 50 3.02 -5.70 3.86
C PHE A 50 3.54 -6.24 5.19
N PHE A 51 4.35 -7.30 5.19
CA PHE A 51 4.93 -7.85 6.42
C PHE A 51 5.92 -6.89 7.07
N GLY A 52 6.68 -6.12 6.29
CA GLY A 52 7.53 -5.05 6.82
C GLY A 52 6.72 -3.96 7.54
N ALA A 53 5.62 -3.51 6.93
CA ALA A 53 4.70 -2.55 7.57
C ALA A 53 3.98 -3.14 8.78
N LEU A 54 3.62 -4.43 8.73
CA LEU A 54 3.00 -5.15 9.85
C LEU A 54 3.93 -5.25 11.05
N GLU A 55 5.19 -5.59 10.83
CA GLU A 55 6.20 -5.68 11.89
C GLU A 55 6.51 -4.30 12.49
N ALA A 56 6.54 -3.25 11.67
CA ALA A 56 6.74 -1.88 12.14
C ALA A 56 5.55 -1.36 12.97
N ALA A 57 4.32 -1.72 12.61
CA ALA A 57 3.12 -1.33 13.34
C ALA A 57 2.88 -2.17 14.59
N PHE A 58 3.18 -3.47 14.52
CA PHE A 58 2.92 -4.45 15.57
C PHE A 58 4.09 -5.44 15.67
N PRO A 59 5.12 -5.12 16.47
CA PRO A 59 6.29 -5.98 16.63
C PRO A 59 5.93 -7.40 17.08
N GLY A 60 6.50 -8.42 16.43
CA GLY A 60 6.24 -9.84 16.68
C GLY A 60 5.02 -10.41 15.96
N SER A 61 4.24 -9.58 15.26
CA SER A 61 3.04 -10.03 14.56
C SER A 61 3.33 -10.96 13.40
N THR A 62 4.45 -10.76 12.70
CA THR A 62 4.85 -11.62 11.60
C THR A 62 5.07 -13.06 12.07
N ALA A 63 5.71 -13.23 13.23
CA ALA A 63 5.93 -14.54 13.85
C ALA A 63 4.61 -15.19 14.30
N THR A 64 3.70 -14.41 14.89
CA THR A 64 2.37 -14.89 15.30
C THR A 64 1.53 -15.35 14.09
N VAL A 65 1.54 -14.58 13.00
CA VAL A 65 0.88 -14.94 11.74
C VAL A 65 1.49 -16.23 11.19
N GLN A 66 2.83 -16.32 11.12
CA GLN A 66 3.53 -17.51 10.63
C GLN A 66 3.22 -18.76 11.46
N ALA A 67 3.21 -18.65 12.78
CA ALA A 67 2.88 -19.75 13.69
C ALA A 67 1.42 -20.22 13.55
N SER A 68 0.53 -19.34 13.08
CA SER A 68 -0.89 -19.64 12.89
C SER A 68 -1.21 -20.25 11.53
N VAL A 69 -0.24 -20.32 10.61
CA VAL A 69 -0.45 -20.90 9.28
C VAL A 69 -0.65 -22.41 9.41
N PRO A 70 -1.74 -22.98 8.86
CA PRO A 70 -1.95 -24.43 8.87
C PRO A 70 -0.80 -25.17 8.19
N ALA A 71 -0.34 -26.29 8.75
CA ALA A 71 0.72 -27.10 8.14
C ALA A 71 0.31 -27.82 6.84
N ASP A 72 -1.00 -27.98 6.60
CA ASP A 72 -1.55 -28.60 5.40
C ASP A 72 -1.32 -27.72 4.16
N VAL A 73 -0.48 -28.20 3.25
CA VAL A 73 -0.11 -27.52 1.99
C VAL A 73 -1.27 -27.39 1.00
N THR A 74 -2.35 -28.16 1.18
CA THR A 74 -3.55 -28.08 0.34
C THR A 74 -4.51 -26.98 0.81
N SER A 75 -4.34 -26.49 2.05
CA SER A 75 -5.13 -25.40 2.60
C SER A 75 -4.99 -24.13 1.77
N ALA A 76 -6.12 -23.48 1.48
CA ALA A 76 -6.14 -22.19 0.79
C ALA A 76 -5.33 -21.12 1.54
N ILE A 77 -5.28 -21.17 2.87
CA ILE A 77 -4.51 -20.24 3.70
C ILE A 77 -3.01 -20.50 3.55
N HIS A 78 -2.57 -21.76 3.61
CA HIS A 78 -1.17 -22.12 3.44
C HIS A 78 -0.66 -21.69 2.06
N ARG A 79 -1.44 -21.97 1.01
CA ARG A 79 -1.14 -21.54 -0.35
C ARG A 79 -1.11 -20.02 -0.46
N ALA A 80 -2.12 -19.32 0.07
CA ALA A 80 -2.14 -17.86 0.07
C ALA A 80 -0.91 -17.27 0.80
N TYR A 81 -0.53 -17.82 1.94
CA TYR A 81 0.64 -17.36 2.68
C TYR A 81 1.94 -17.50 1.89
N GLN A 82 2.12 -18.62 1.16
CA GLN A 82 3.34 -18.87 0.39
C GLN A 82 3.38 -18.21 -0.98
N THR A 83 2.23 -18.09 -1.67
CA THR A 83 2.20 -17.69 -3.10
C THR A 83 1.66 -16.29 -3.34
N THR A 84 1.19 -15.58 -2.31
CA THR A 84 0.69 -14.20 -2.50
C THR A 84 1.85 -13.26 -2.79
N ALA A 85 1.91 -12.78 -4.03
CA ALA A 85 2.88 -11.76 -4.45
C ALA A 85 2.42 -10.35 -4.08
N PHE A 86 1.13 -10.06 -4.24
CA PHE A 86 0.52 -8.74 -4.00
C PHE A 86 -0.64 -8.84 -3.01
N VAL A 87 -0.66 -7.94 -2.03
CA VAL A 87 -1.69 -7.89 -1.00
C VAL A 87 -2.72 -6.86 -1.39
N THR A 88 -3.92 -7.33 -1.75
CA THR A 88 -5.08 -6.50 -2.08
C THR A 88 -6.13 -6.58 -0.98
N PRO A 89 -7.05 -5.60 -0.89
CA PRO A 89 -8.22 -5.70 -0.03
C PRO A 89 -8.99 -7.00 -0.30
N GLY A 90 -9.34 -7.73 0.77
CA GLY A 90 -10.11 -8.98 0.68
C GLY A 90 -9.34 -10.21 0.18
N CYS A 91 -8.02 -10.16 -0.05
CA CYS A 91 -7.27 -11.36 -0.39
C CYS A 91 -7.21 -12.34 0.80
N ALA A 92 -7.08 -13.63 0.52
CA ALA A 92 -7.09 -14.67 1.57
C ALA A 92 -6.00 -14.48 2.63
N LEU A 93 -4.82 -13.97 2.24
CA LEU A 93 -3.75 -13.63 3.18
C LEU A 93 -4.16 -12.50 4.12
N LEU A 94 -4.77 -11.43 3.61
CA LEU A 94 -5.17 -10.28 4.42
C LEU A 94 -6.29 -10.65 5.40
N VAL A 95 -7.29 -11.40 4.93
CA VAL A 95 -8.39 -11.90 5.77
C VAL A 95 -7.84 -12.79 6.90
N PHE A 96 -6.86 -13.64 6.58
CA PHE A 96 -6.19 -14.47 7.58
C PHE A 96 -5.45 -13.62 8.62
N VAL A 97 -4.61 -12.68 8.20
CA VAL A 97 -3.86 -11.80 9.12
C VAL A 97 -4.81 -10.97 9.99
N GLN A 98 -5.89 -10.43 9.41
CA GLN A 98 -6.91 -9.69 10.14
C GLN A 98 -7.56 -10.55 11.23
N ALA A 99 -7.91 -11.80 10.91
CA ALA A 99 -8.51 -12.73 11.87
C ALA A 99 -7.50 -13.18 12.95
N THR A 100 -6.25 -13.46 12.58
CA THR A 100 -5.21 -13.91 13.51
C THR A 100 -4.85 -12.84 14.54
N LEU A 101 -4.82 -11.58 14.12
CA LEU A 101 -4.40 -10.46 14.96
C LEU A 101 -5.58 -9.64 15.52
N ASN A 102 -6.83 -10.04 15.22
CA ASN A 102 -8.05 -9.30 15.56
C ASN A 102 -7.98 -7.82 15.16
N LEU A 103 -7.50 -7.53 13.95
CA LEU A 103 -7.40 -6.17 13.43
C LEU A 103 -8.78 -5.66 13.01
N SER A 104 -9.07 -4.41 13.36
CA SER A 104 -10.22 -3.68 12.82
C SER A 104 -10.02 -3.27 11.36
N ASP A 105 -11.10 -3.08 10.61
CA ASP A 105 -11.03 -2.67 9.21
C ASP A 105 -10.28 -1.33 9.02
N ALA A 106 -10.39 -0.41 9.97
CA ALA A 106 -9.64 0.85 9.98
C ALA A 106 -8.12 0.63 10.12
N GLN A 107 -7.70 -0.31 10.95
CA GLN A 107 -6.29 -0.69 11.09
C GLN A 107 -5.78 -1.37 9.82
N VAL A 108 -6.58 -2.23 9.20
CA VAL A 108 -6.23 -2.89 7.94
C VAL A 108 -6.04 -1.89 6.81
N SER A 109 -6.95 -0.93 6.64
CA SER A 109 -6.82 0.15 5.65
C SER A 109 -5.57 0.99 5.91
N SER A 110 -5.31 1.38 7.17
CA SER A 110 -4.11 2.14 7.54
C SER A 110 -2.82 1.37 7.25
N LEU A 111 -2.82 0.05 7.48
CA LEU A 111 -1.67 -0.81 7.28
C LEU A 111 -1.39 -1.06 5.80
N LEU A 112 -2.42 -1.22 4.97
CA LEU A 112 -2.29 -1.28 3.52
C LEU A 112 -1.73 0.03 2.94
N ALA A 113 -2.19 1.18 3.44
CA ALA A 113 -1.66 2.47 3.06
C ALA A 113 -0.18 2.63 3.48
N ALA A 114 0.18 2.20 4.70
CA ALA A 114 1.56 2.21 5.17
C ALA A 114 2.46 1.26 4.36
N ALA A 115 1.97 0.07 4.01
CA ALA A 115 2.67 -0.89 3.17
C ALA A 115 2.93 -0.36 1.75
N ALA A 116 2.00 0.39 1.18
CA ALA A 116 2.18 1.03 -0.13
C ALA A 116 3.30 2.08 -0.15
N LEU A 117 3.66 2.63 1.03
CA LEU A 117 4.74 3.62 1.19
C LEU A 117 6.11 2.98 1.52
N GLN A 118 6.17 1.67 1.78
CA GLN A 118 7.42 0.98 2.05
C GLN A 118 8.28 0.89 0.77
N PRO A 119 9.62 1.03 0.88
CA PRO A 119 10.51 0.76 -0.25
C PRO A 119 10.35 -0.69 -0.73
N LYS A 120 10.49 -0.89 -2.05
CA LYS A 120 10.42 -2.21 -2.69
C LYS A 120 11.71 -2.99 -2.53
#